data_AF-A0A9W9T078-F1
#
_entry.id   AF-A0A9W9T078-F1
#
_cell.length_a   1.000
_cell.length_b   1.000
_cell.length_c   1.000
_cell.angle_alpha   90.00
_cell.angle_beta   90.00
_cell.angle_gamma   90.00
#
_symmetry.space_group_name_H-M   'P 1'
#
loop_
_entity.id
_entity.type
_entity.pdbx_description
1 polymer ?
#
loop_
_entity_poly.entity_id
_entity_poly.type
_entity_poly.pdbx_seq_one_letter_code
_entity_poly.pdbx_strand_id
1 'polypeptide(L)'
;MADLPAHASPKLAPHSPPASQTEALSDNASQGSGIATGEQTPALPDSFLSPAFTPPVTPGGSLDLATNPTEALHQRQAAAIQHQEEHTKAPKLLEELPRVECIVRARIPTSNGAEMFLHLYHNDLDNKEHLAIVFGNNIRSRSLDRVHPGETEMDRMIRGAYVGKLHPGRVSSWYDDEKTGSNSSPRHVEPPLVRIHSECYTGETVWSARCDCGEQLDEAARLMSFPVENLSSDAPPELQSLRSHSAGGVIIYLRQEGRGIGLGEKLKAYNLQDLGSDTVEANLLLRHPADARSYGLATAMLVDLDCGADSNPEGIRLLTNNPDKVRAIEGPNREVVVKERVPMIPLAWRTGGERGIKSSEIEGYLQTKISKMGHMIQ
;
A
#
# COMPACT_ATOMS: atom_id res chain seq x y z
N MET A 1 -21.48 23.73 -27.59
CA MET A 1 -20.12 23.51 -27.06
C MET A 1 -20.26 22.45 -25.98
N ALA A 2 -19.70 21.27 -26.19
CA ALA A 2 -19.88 20.12 -25.32
C ALA A 2 -18.83 20.12 -24.19
N ASP A 3 -19.29 19.88 -22.96
CA ASP A 3 -18.50 19.68 -21.76
C ASP A 3 -17.60 18.45 -21.88
N LEU A 4 -16.30 18.63 -21.61
CA LEU A 4 -15.34 17.55 -21.37
C LEU A 4 -14.92 17.58 -19.89
N PRO A 5 -14.84 16.44 -19.19
CA PRO A 5 -14.28 16.40 -17.83
C PRO A 5 -12.77 16.67 -17.85
N ALA A 6 -12.25 17.21 -16.73
CA ALA A 6 -10.88 17.75 -16.56
C ALA A 6 -9.71 16.73 -16.72
N HIS A 7 -9.96 15.51 -17.19
CA HIS A 7 -8.95 14.44 -17.30
C HIS A 7 -8.95 13.73 -18.66
N ALA A 8 -9.37 14.39 -19.74
CA ALA A 8 -9.21 13.86 -21.09
C ALA A 8 -7.86 14.30 -21.68
N SER A 9 -6.88 13.40 -21.79
CA SER A 9 -5.80 13.58 -22.77
C SER A 9 -6.40 13.56 -24.18
N PRO A 10 -5.96 14.42 -25.11
CA PRO A 10 -6.50 14.45 -26.45
C PRO A 10 -6.22 13.12 -27.17
N LYS A 11 -7.26 12.53 -27.78
CA LYS A 11 -7.10 11.41 -28.71
C LYS A 11 -6.28 11.91 -29.90
N LEU A 12 -5.01 11.54 -29.98
CA LEU A 12 -4.26 11.63 -31.22
C LEU A 12 -4.83 10.58 -32.18
N ALA A 13 -5.33 11.05 -33.33
CA ALA A 13 -5.78 10.17 -34.40
C ALA A 13 -4.60 9.34 -34.93
N PRO A 14 -4.82 8.09 -35.36
CA PRO A 14 -3.77 7.30 -35.99
C PRO A 14 -3.35 8.00 -37.29
N HIS A 15 -2.06 8.34 -37.40
CA HIS A 15 -1.49 8.79 -38.66
C HIS A 15 -1.58 7.66 -39.69
N SER A 16 -2.32 7.91 -40.77
CA SER A 16 -2.35 7.07 -41.96
C SER A 16 -0.93 6.89 -42.53
N PRO A 17 -0.55 5.69 -42.97
CA PRO A 17 0.72 5.51 -43.67
C PRO A 17 0.62 6.17 -45.06
N PRO A 18 1.65 6.86 -45.55
CA PRO A 18 1.66 7.35 -46.93
C PRO A 18 1.81 6.16 -47.89
N ALA A 19 0.94 6.11 -48.91
CA ALA A 19 0.99 5.14 -49.99
C ALA A 19 2.01 5.55 -51.08
N SER A 20 2.80 4.55 -51.47
CA SER A 20 3.48 4.33 -52.76
C SER A 20 4.27 5.46 -53.44
N GLN A 21 5.60 5.29 -53.48
CA GLN A 21 6.35 5.49 -54.72
C GLN A 21 7.17 4.23 -55.02
N THR A 22 6.88 3.67 -56.19
CA THR A 22 7.65 2.67 -56.92
C THR A 22 9.02 3.21 -57.29
N GLU A 23 10.09 2.51 -56.92
CA GLU A 23 11.27 2.33 -57.77
C GLU A 23 11.82 0.91 -57.59
N ALA A 24 12.04 0.25 -58.72
CA ALA A 24 12.58 -1.09 -58.84
C ALA A 24 14.08 -1.12 -58.50
N LEU A 25 14.59 -2.28 -58.04
CA LEU A 25 15.79 -2.94 -58.58
C LEU A 25 16.10 -4.27 -57.83
N SER A 26 15.97 -5.36 -58.60
CA SER A 26 16.78 -6.60 -58.65
C SER A 26 17.11 -7.45 -57.41
N ASP A 27 16.57 -8.68 -57.43
CA ASP A 27 17.25 -9.99 -57.31
C ASP A 27 18.40 -10.18 -56.30
N ASN A 28 18.18 -11.06 -55.31
CA ASN A 28 18.69 -12.43 -55.42
C ASN A 28 18.09 -13.39 -54.38
N ALA A 29 17.71 -14.56 -54.87
CA ALA A 29 17.22 -15.68 -54.09
C ALA A 29 18.35 -16.45 -53.38
N SER A 30 18.07 -17.00 -52.20
CA SER A 30 18.49 -18.37 -51.88
C SER A 30 17.58 -18.99 -50.83
N GLN A 31 17.12 -20.18 -51.16
CA GLN A 31 16.25 -21.05 -50.38
C GLN A 31 17.02 -21.73 -49.24
N GLY A 32 16.33 -22.01 -48.13
CA GLY A 32 16.82 -22.91 -47.08
C GLY A 32 15.67 -23.36 -46.17
N SER A 33 15.06 -24.49 -46.52
CA SER A 33 14.06 -25.22 -45.74
C SER A 33 14.65 -25.88 -44.48
N GLY A 34 13.92 -25.93 -43.37
CA GLY A 34 14.28 -26.75 -42.21
C GLY A 34 13.23 -26.75 -41.09
N ILE A 35 12.84 -27.94 -40.63
CA ILE A 35 11.68 -28.28 -39.78
C ILE A 35 11.91 -28.00 -38.27
N ALA A 36 10.79 -27.82 -37.56
CA ALA A 36 10.52 -27.62 -36.13
C ALA A 36 11.35 -28.40 -35.08
N THR A 37 11.57 -27.79 -33.90
CA THR A 37 11.36 -28.35 -32.54
C THR A 37 11.55 -27.30 -31.43
N GLY A 38 10.57 -27.17 -30.53
CA GLY A 38 10.69 -26.81 -29.10
C GLY A 38 11.28 -25.45 -28.70
N GLU A 39 10.41 -24.48 -28.34
CA GLU A 39 10.80 -23.26 -27.63
C GLU A 39 11.35 -23.60 -26.22
N GLN A 40 12.66 -23.49 -26.04
CA GLN A 40 13.29 -23.43 -24.73
C GLN A 40 13.33 -21.97 -24.28
N THR A 41 12.78 -21.70 -23.09
CA THR A 41 12.96 -20.43 -22.38
C THR A 41 14.46 -20.17 -22.18
N PRO A 42 15.00 -19.00 -22.56
CA PRO A 42 16.43 -18.74 -22.41
C PRO A 42 16.81 -18.64 -20.92
N ALA A 43 17.86 -19.36 -20.53
CA ALA A 43 18.42 -19.29 -19.18
C ALA A 43 18.98 -17.90 -18.88
N LEU A 44 18.71 -17.38 -17.68
CA LEU A 44 19.15 -16.05 -17.24
C LEU A 44 20.68 -16.00 -17.05
N PRO A 45 21.37 -14.91 -17.47
CA PRO A 45 22.79 -14.72 -17.19
C PRO A 45 23.10 -14.58 -15.70
N ASP A 46 24.25 -15.11 -15.25
CA ASP A 46 24.70 -15.07 -13.85
C ASP A 46 24.85 -13.64 -13.27
N SER A 47 24.91 -12.61 -14.11
CA SER A 47 24.96 -11.20 -13.70
C SER A 47 23.64 -10.65 -13.12
N PHE A 48 22.55 -11.41 -13.17
CA PHE A 48 21.24 -11.03 -12.61
C PHE A 48 20.98 -11.59 -11.19
N LEU A 49 21.88 -12.41 -10.67
CA LEU A 49 21.80 -12.95 -9.31
C LEU A 49 22.39 -11.94 -8.32
N SER A 50 21.56 -11.38 -7.44
CA SER A 50 22.03 -10.57 -6.32
C SER A 50 22.89 -11.42 -5.35
N PRO A 51 23.91 -10.85 -4.69
CA PRO A 51 24.65 -11.58 -3.67
C PRO A 51 23.69 -12.07 -2.58
N ALA A 52 23.78 -13.36 -2.24
CA ALA A 52 22.93 -13.98 -1.23
C ALA A 52 23.08 -13.25 0.11
N PHE A 53 21.93 -12.93 0.74
CA PHE A 53 21.89 -12.54 2.14
C PHE A 53 22.50 -13.71 2.94
N THR A 54 23.74 -13.56 3.39
CA THR A 54 24.55 -14.64 3.96
C THR A 54 24.38 -14.62 5.48
N PRO A 55 23.81 -15.66 6.12
CA PRO A 55 24.11 -15.95 7.52
C PRO A 55 25.51 -16.58 7.63
N PRO A 56 26.16 -16.58 8.80
CA PRO A 56 27.55 -17.00 8.94
C PRO A 56 27.78 -18.47 8.59
N VAL A 57 28.97 -18.70 8.04
CA VAL A 57 29.50 -19.89 7.37
C VAL A 57 29.46 -21.16 8.22
N THR A 58 29.08 -22.30 7.61
CA THR A 58 29.45 -23.65 8.06
C THR A 58 30.35 -24.28 6.98
N PRO A 59 31.53 -24.86 7.31
CA PRO A 59 32.49 -25.31 6.30
C PRO A 59 32.22 -26.75 5.85
N GLY A 60 32.35 -27.00 4.53
CA GLY A 60 32.56 -28.34 3.99
C GLY A 60 31.68 -28.69 2.79
N GLY A 61 32.24 -28.60 1.58
CA GLY A 61 31.62 -29.12 0.37
C GLY A 61 32.38 -28.67 -0.88
N SER A 62 33.33 -29.50 -1.34
CA SER A 62 34.08 -29.31 -2.58
C SER A 62 33.15 -29.21 -3.79
N LEU A 63 33.39 -28.24 -4.68
CA LEU A 63 32.65 -28.06 -5.94
C LEU A 63 33.29 -28.89 -7.05
N ASP A 64 32.61 -29.94 -7.52
CA ASP A 64 32.93 -30.61 -8.78
C ASP A 64 32.32 -29.83 -9.96
N LEU A 65 33.19 -29.30 -10.84
CA LEU A 65 32.81 -28.62 -12.09
C LEU A 65 32.50 -29.63 -13.21
N ALA A 66 31.40 -30.37 -13.12
CA ALA A 66 31.02 -31.30 -14.18
C ALA A 66 29.50 -31.53 -14.39
N THR A 67 28.64 -30.59 -13.97
CA THR A 67 27.19 -30.70 -14.23
C THR A 67 26.64 -29.46 -14.90
N ASN A 68 25.95 -29.67 -16.02
CA ASN A 68 25.28 -28.65 -16.82
C ASN A 68 24.31 -27.86 -15.90
N PRO A 69 24.44 -26.53 -15.76
CA PRO A 69 23.71 -25.75 -14.76
C PRO A 69 22.19 -25.88 -14.88
N THR A 70 21.68 -26.18 -16.07
CA THR A 70 20.25 -26.39 -16.35
C THR A 70 19.68 -27.67 -15.75
N GLU A 71 20.45 -28.76 -15.67
CA GLU A 71 20.00 -30.01 -15.04
C GLU A 71 20.07 -29.93 -13.50
N ALA A 72 21.09 -29.24 -12.98
CA ALA A 72 21.19 -28.94 -11.55
C ALA A 72 20.05 -28.01 -11.07
N LEU A 73 19.56 -27.11 -11.94
CA LEU A 73 18.40 -26.26 -11.66
C LEU A 73 17.09 -27.09 -11.63
N HIS A 74 16.88 -27.98 -12.59
CA HIS A 74 15.68 -28.84 -12.64
C HIS A 74 15.64 -29.87 -11.50
N GLN A 75 16.78 -30.47 -11.12
CA GLN A 75 16.84 -31.36 -9.95
C GLN A 75 16.63 -30.60 -8.62
N ARG A 76 17.11 -29.35 -8.52
CA ARG A 76 16.82 -28.48 -7.36
C ARG A 76 15.38 -27.96 -7.34
N GLN A 77 14.76 -27.75 -8.51
CA GLN A 77 13.33 -27.43 -8.64
C GLN A 77 12.46 -28.59 -8.15
N ALA A 78 12.79 -29.83 -8.51
CA ALA A 78 12.06 -31.02 -8.02
C ALA A 78 12.16 -31.17 -6.49
N ALA A 79 13.32 -30.85 -5.89
CA ALA A 79 13.51 -30.86 -4.45
C ALA A 79 12.82 -29.67 -3.73
N ALA A 80 12.75 -28.49 -4.36
CA ALA A 80 12.03 -27.32 -3.83
C ALA A 80 10.50 -27.48 -3.93
N ILE A 81 10.01 -28.19 -4.95
CA ILE A 81 8.59 -28.56 -5.09
C ILE A 81 8.15 -29.53 -3.99
N GLN A 82 9.05 -30.35 -3.42
CA GLN A 82 8.74 -31.20 -2.27
C GLN A 82 8.59 -30.44 -0.93
N HIS A 83 8.97 -29.16 -0.87
CA HIS A 83 8.72 -28.28 0.29
C HIS A 83 7.40 -27.48 0.19
N GLN A 84 6.47 -27.90 -0.67
CA GLN A 84 5.18 -27.23 -0.92
C GLN A 84 4.15 -27.27 0.21
N GLU A 85 4.45 -27.80 1.41
CA GLU A 85 3.46 -27.93 2.49
C GLU A 85 3.43 -26.77 3.52
N GLU A 86 4.35 -25.78 3.48
CA GLU A 86 4.43 -24.73 4.53
C GLU A 86 3.81 -23.36 4.16
N HIS A 87 2.89 -23.27 3.20
CA HIS A 87 2.29 -21.97 2.81
C HIS A 87 1.19 -21.43 3.75
N THR A 88 1.09 -21.94 4.98
CA THR A 88 0.09 -21.54 6.00
C THR A 88 0.70 -20.94 7.26
N LYS A 89 1.89 -20.31 7.22
CA LYS A 89 2.42 -19.62 8.40
C LYS A 89 1.78 -18.24 8.55
N ALA A 90 1.02 -18.08 9.63
CA ALA A 90 0.50 -16.81 10.09
C ALA A 90 1.60 -15.72 10.09
N PRO A 91 1.24 -14.43 9.89
CA PRO A 91 2.21 -13.35 9.88
C PRO A 91 3.04 -13.37 11.18
N LYS A 92 4.36 -13.27 11.05
CA LYS A 92 5.25 -13.19 12.21
C LYS A 92 4.96 -11.89 12.96
N LEU A 93 4.38 -12.01 14.14
CA LEU A 93 4.23 -10.89 15.07
C LEU A 93 5.59 -10.60 15.70
N LEU A 94 5.86 -9.33 15.96
CA LEU A 94 6.99 -8.94 16.80
C LEU A 94 6.66 -9.32 18.25
N GLU A 95 7.68 -9.64 19.05
CA GLU A 95 7.49 -9.92 20.48
C GLU A 95 7.10 -8.64 21.23
N GLU A 96 7.71 -7.52 20.85
CA GLU A 96 7.43 -6.18 21.34
C GLU A 96 7.21 -5.20 20.19
N LEU A 97 6.38 -4.19 20.41
CA LEU A 97 6.17 -3.14 19.42
C LEU A 97 7.39 -2.22 19.33
N PRO A 98 7.77 -1.76 18.12
CA PRO A 98 8.85 -0.80 17.96
C PRO A 98 8.46 0.55 18.58
N ARG A 99 9.46 1.33 18.96
CA ARG A 99 9.24 2.70 19.43
C ARG A 99 9.04 3.61 18.23
N VAL A 100 8.02 4.44 18.31
CA VAL A 100 7.68 5.42 17.27
C VAL A 100 7.55 6.80 17.88
N GLU A 101 7.90 7.82 17.10
CA GLU A 101 7.76 9.22 17.50
C GLU A 101 7.28 10.04 16.30
N CYS A 102 6.16 10.76 16.47
CA CYS A 102 5.66 11.71 15.50
C CYS A 102 6.47 13.00 15.59
N ILE A 103 7.35 13.22 14.61
CA ILE A 103 8.28 14.36 14.58
C ILE A 103 7.54 15.65 14.25
N VAL A 104 6.66 15.59 13.23
CA VAL A 104 6.01 16.78 12.68
C VAL A 104 4.64 16.44 12.12
N ARG A 105 3.72 17.40 12.25
CA ARG A 105 2.40 17.39 11.63
C ARG A 105 2.15 18.64 10.80
N ALA A 106 1.59 18.50 9.61
CA ALA A 106 1.16 19.62 8.78
C ALA A 106 -0.27 19.43 8.28
N ARG A 107 -1.06 20.52 8.27
CA ARG A 107 -2.37 20.55 7.61
C ARG A 107 -2.16 20.57 6.10
N ILE A 108 -2.83 19.69 5.38
CA ILE A 108 -2.85 19.66 3.92
C ILE A 108 -4.24 20.09 3.43
N PRO A 109 -4.35 21.23 2.71
CA PRO A 109 -5.62 21.62 2.09
C PRO A 109 -6.07 20.60 1.05
N THR A 110 -7.32 20.16 1.12
CA THR A 110 -7.92 19.27 0.12
C THR A 110 -8.92 20.04 -0.76
N SER A 111 -9.15 19.53 -1.98
CA SER A 111 -10.08 20.12 -2.94
C SER A 111 -11.56 19.99 -2.52
N ASN A 112 -11.88 19.01 -1.69
CA ASN A 112 -13.23 18.75 -1.17
C ASN A 112 -13.50 19.42 0.18
N GLY A 113 -12.55 20.22 0.70
CA GLY A 113 -12.69 20.92 1.98
C GLY A 113 -12.51 20.05 3.22
N ALA A 114 -12.22 18.75 3.08
CA ALA A 114 -11.89 17.87 4.19
C ALA A 114 -10.68 18.37 4.98
N GLU A 115 -10.74 18.23 6.31
CA GLU A 115 -9.60 18.50 7.17
C GLU A 115 -8.66 17.29 7.12
N MET A 116 -7.48 17.48 6.53
CA MET A 116 -6.46 16.45 6.38
C MET A 116 -5.14 16.92 6.97
N PHE A 117 -4.47 16.03 7.70
CA PHE A 117 -3.17 16.26 8.31
C PHE A 117 -2.21 15.13 7.97
N LEU A 118 -0.98 15.48 7.60
CA LEU A 118 0.11 14.52 7.48
C LEU A 118 0.93 14.55 8.75
N HIS A 119 1.15 13.36 9.33
CA HIS A 119 2.05 13.13 10.44
C HIS A 119 3.26 12.33 9.95
N LEU A 120 4.45 12.80 10.25
CA LEU A 120 5.71 12.13 9.93
C LEU A 120 6.25 11.43 11.16
N TYR A 121 6.54 10.14 11.04
CA TYR A 121 7.00 9.28 12.11
C TYR A 121 8.43 8.82 11.89
N HIS A 122 9.23 8.91 12.95
CA HIS A 122 10.49 8.18 13.10
C HIS A 122 10.28 6.94 13.96
N ASN A 123 11.18 5.96 13.80
CA ASN A 123 11.09 4.67 14.47
C ASN A 123 12.48 4.04 14.71
N ASP A 124 12.54 3.03 15.56
CA ASP A 124 13.78 2.28 15.86
C ASP A 124 13.89 0.90 15.18
N LEU A 125 12.96 0.57 14.28
CA LEU A 125 12.95 -0.69 13.52
C LEU A 125 13.69 -0.56 12.18
N ASP A 126 13.56 0.58 11.52
CA ASP A 126 14.26 0.89 10.27
C ASP A 126 14.69 2.36 10.18
N ASN A 127 15.44 2.70 9.13
CA ASN A 127 15.95 4.06 8.89
C ASN A 127 15.01 4.89 8.02
N LYS A 128 13.72 4.54 7.92
CA LYS A 128 12.74 5.23 7.07
C LYS A 128 11.81 6.08 7.92
N GLU A 129 11.35 7.16 7.32
CA GLU A 129 10.26 7.94 7.88
C GLU A 129 8.93 7.42 7.35
N HIS A 130 7.98 7.14 8.23
CA HIS A 130 6.65 6.65 7.86
C HIS A 130 5.61 7.75 8.03
N LEU A 131 4.47 7.62 7.34
CA LEU A 131 3.46 8.67 7.34
C LEU A 131 2.16 8.15 7.94
N ALA A 132 1.43 9.02 8.64
CA ALA A 132 0.02 8.84 8.91
C ALA A 132 -0.77 10.01 8.31
N ILE A 133 -1.72 9.68 7.42
CA ILE A 133 -2.65 10.63 6.80
C ILE A 133 -3.92 10.61 7.64
N VAL A 134 -4.15 11.66 8.41
CA VAL A 134 -5.26 11.76 9.37
C VAL A 134 -6.33 12.69 8.81
N PHE A 135 -7.57 12.23 8.82
CA PHE A 135 -8.75 12.96 8.39
C PHE A 135 -9.60 13.34 9.61
N GLY A 136 -9.95 14.62 9.71
CA GLY A 136 -10.59 15.22 10.88
C GLY A 136 -9.60 15.72 11.94
N ASN A 137 -10.14 16.27 13.03
CA ASN A 137 -9.36 16.89 14.11
C ASN A 137 -9.31 16.07 15.41
N ASN A 138 -9.99 14.92 15.44
CA ASN A 138 -10.22 14.17 16.68
C ASN A 138 -9.11 13.15 16.99
N ILE A 139 -8.36 12.73 15.97
CA ILE A 139 -7.25 11.78 16.11
C ILE A 139 -5.98 12.60 16.33
N ARG A 140 -5.29 12.37 17.45
CA ARG A 140 -4.10 13.11 17.85
C ARG A 140 -2.98 12.15 18.22
N SER A 141 -1.74 12.61 18.06
CA SER A 141 -0.54 11.85 18.42
C SER A 141 -0.06 12.24 19.82
N ARG A 142 0.11 11.24 20.69
CA ARG A 142 0.64 11.41 22.05
C ARG A 142 2.07 11.94 22.02
N SER A 143 2.92 11.36 21.18
CA SER A 143 4.33 11.78 21.05
C SER A 143 4.46 13.19 20.49
N LEU A 144 3.62 13.58 19.51
CA LEU A 144 3.59 14.93 18.97
C LEU A 144 3.18 15.97 20.03
N ASP A 145 2.14 15.64 20.81
CA ASP A 145 1.54 16.54 21.80
C ASP A 145 2.31 16.61 23.11
N ARG A 146 3.24 15.70 23.36
CA ARG A 146 4.14 15.79 24.51
C ARG A 146 4.97 17.08 24.44
N VAL A 147 5.16 17.75 25.58
CA VAL A 147 6.02 18.94 25.68
C VAL A 147 7.47 18.49 25.80
N HIS A 148 8.34 19.07 24.97
CA HIS A 148 9.76 18.72 24.99
C HIS A 148 10.54 19.62 25.98
N PRO A 149 11.57 19.12 26.67
CA PRO A 149 12.37 19.96 27.56
C PRO A 149 13.03 21.13 26.81
N GLY A 150 12.81 22.36 27.30
CA GLY A 150 13.34 23.58 26.68
C GLY A 150 12.59 24.06 25.43
N GLU A 151 11.48 23.42 25.07
CA GLU A 151 10.64 23.80 23.96
C GLU A 151 9.91 25.13 24.19
N THR A 152 9.93 26.01 23.18
CA THR A 152 9.10 27.23 23.16
C THR A 152 7.72 26.96 22.55
N GLU A 153 6.74 27.85 22.79
CA GLU A 153 5.43 27.78 22.11
C GLU A 153 5.56 27.83 20.58
N MET A 154 6.54 28.57 20.06
CA MET A 154 6.79 28.64 18.62
C MET A 154 7.32 27.31 18.08
N ASP A 155 8.27 26.67 18.75
CA ASP A 155 8.79 25.35 18.34
C ASP A 155 7.67 24.31 18.31
N ARG A 156 6.81 24.33 19.33
CA ARG A 156 5.64 23.46 19.43
C ARG A 156 4.67 23.67 18.25
N MET A 157 4.40 24.93 17.88
CA MET A 157 3.59 25.25 16.70
C MET A 157 4.26 24.83 15.38
N ILE A 158 5.58 25.00 15.25
CA ILE A 158 6.36 24.63 14.06
C ILE A 158 6.35 23.12 13.83
N ARG A 159 6.50 22.31 14.89
CA ARG A 159 6.30 20.86 14.81
C ARG A 159 4.87 20.47 14.50
N GLY A 160 3.94 21.41 14.61
CA GLY A 160 2.53 21.16 14.35
C GLY A 160 1.76 20.64 15.55
N ALA A 161 2.29 20.72 16.77
CA ALA A 161 1.62 20.29 18.00
C ALA A 161 0.67 21.38 18.54
N TYR A 162 -0.37 21.70 17.78
CA TYR A 162 -1.35 22.75 18.11
C TYR A 162 -2.81 22.28 17.96
N VAL A 163 -3.76 23.00 18.55
CA VAL A 163 -5.21 22.81 18.35
C VAL A 163 -5.73 23.80 17.30
N GLY A 164 -6.73 23.41 16.50
CA GLY A 164 -7.39 24.33 15.56
C GLY A 164 -6.53 24.71 14.35
N LYS A 165 -6.61 25.96 13.88
CA LYS A 165 -5.87 26.44 12.69
C LYS A 165 -4.78 27.44 13.06
N LEU A 166 -3.63 27.37 12.38
CA LEU A 166 -2.61 28.41 12.50
C LEU A 166 -3.01 29.63 11.68
N HIS A 167 -2.75 30.82 12.22
CA HIS A 167 -2.91 32.10 11.55
C HIS A 167 -1.75 33.03 11.94
N PRO A 168 -1.43 34.06 11.12
CA PRO A 168 -0.44 35.05 11.49
C PRO A 168 -0.76 35.70 12.85
N GLY A 169 0.26 35.90 13.68
CA GLY A 169 0.12 36.51 15.02
C GLY A 169 -0.35 35.55 16.13
N ARG A 170 -0.55 34.26 15.83
CA ARG A 170 -0.89 33.27 16.87
C ARG A 170 0.24 33.10 17.89
N VAL A 171 -0.12 33.04 19.17
CA VAL A 171 0.83 32.97 20.30
C VAL A 171 0.69 31.73 21.18
N SER A 172 -0.40 30.97 21.04
CA SER A 172 -0.68 29.78 21.85
C SER A 172 -0.96 28.57 20.96
N SER A 173 -0.30 27.45 21.26
CA SER A 173 -0.55 26.16 20.62
C SER A 173 -1.79 25.44 21.17
N TRP A 174 -2.25 25.78 22.38
CA TRP A 174 -3.20 24.99 23.16
C TRP A 174 -4.67 25.23 22.85
N TYR A 175 -5.01 26.43 22.38
CA TYR A 175 -6.38 26.81 22.09
C TYR A 175 -6.42 27.67 20.83
N ASP A 176 -7.59 27.70 20.20
CA ASP A 176 -7.88 28.48 19.01
C ASP A 176 -8.82 29.62 19.43
N ASP A 177 -8.27 30.83 19.54
CA ASP A 177 -8.99 32.00 20.04
C ASP A 177 -10.23 32.33 19.19
N GLU A 178 -10.19 32.02 17.89
CA GLU A 178 -11.29 32.25 16.95
C GLU A 178 -12.45 31.25 17.11
N LYS A 179 -12.26 30.13 17.84
CA LYS A 179 -13.26 29.06 18.04
C LYS A 179 -13.88 29.01 19.44
N THR A 180 -13.70 30.03 20.28
CA THR A 180 -14.17 30.10 21.69
C THR A 180 -15.69 30.02 21.90
N GLY A 181 -16.51 29.66 20.90
CA GLY A 181 -17.98 29.58 20.98
C GLY A 181 -18.63 28.23 20.64
N SER A 182 -17.93 27.22 20.11
CA SER A 182 -18.57 25.93 19.77
C SER A 182 -18.19 24.82 20.75
N ASN A 183 -18.87 24.79 21.90
CA ASN A 183 -18.99 23.57 22.70
C ASN A 183 -19.82 22.55 21.92
N SER A 184 -19.20 21.83 20.97
CA SER A 184 -19.77 20.60 20.46
C SER A 184 -19.47 19.52 21.48
N SER A 185 -20.48 19.17 22.29
CA SER A 185 -20.49 17.94 23.09
C SER A 185 -20.00 16.77 22.21
N PRO A 186 -19.29 15.76 22.77
CA PRO A 186 -18.87 14.61 21.99
C PRO A 186 -20.13 13.89 21.49
N ARG A 187 -20.55 14.18 20.26
CA ARG A 187 -21.52 13.36 19.55
C ARG A 187 -20.88 11.99 19.45
N HIS A 188 -21.65 10.94 19.70
CA HIS A 188 -21.18 9.56 19.67
C HIS A 188 -20.43 9.29 18.36
N VAL A 189 -19.09 9.37 18.40
CA VAL A 189 -18.24 9.24 17.21
C VAL A 189 -18.05 7.75 17.02
N GLU A 190 -18.45 7.23 15.87
CA GLU A 190 -18.15 5.84 15.54
C GLU A 190 -16.64 5.58 15.57
N PRO A 191 -16.20 4.34 15.85
CA PRO A 191 -14.78 4.04 15.87
C PRO A 191 -14.10 4.45 14.54
N PRO A 192 -12.89 5.03 14.59
CA PRO A 192 -12.25 5.61 13.42
C PRO A 192 -12.01 4.56 12.33
N LEU A 193 -12.17 4.98 11.08
CA LEU A 193 -11.79 4.13 9.95
C LEU A 193 -10.27 4.14 9.80
N VAL A 194 -9.67 2.96 9.76
CA VAL A 194 -8.22 2.80 9.65
C VAL A 194 -7.88 2.04 8.39
N ARG A 195 -6.87 2.53 7.66
CA ARG A 195 -6.28 1.84 6.52
C ARG A 195 -4.79 1.70 6.72
N ILE A 196 -4.28 0.47 6.64
CA ILE A 196 -2.84 0.22 6.59
C ILE A 196 -2.44 0.06 5.13
N HIS A 197 -1.72 1.03 4.61
CA HIS A 197 -1.30 1.10 3.23
C HIS A 197 0.20 0.83 3.13
N SER A 198 0.59 -0.17 2.34
CA SER A 198 1.99 -0.38 1.99
C SER A 198 2.26 0.40 0.70
N GLU A 199 3.30 1.23 0.71
CA GLU A 199 3.77 2.00 -0.44
C GLU A 199 3.83 1.15 -1.72
N CYS A 200 3.29 1.71 -2.80
CA CYS A 200 3.30 1.16 -4.14
C CYS A 200 3.43 2.30 -5.15
N TYR A 201 4.66 2.77 -5.38
CA TYR A 201 4.99 3.85 -6.30
C TYR A 201 4.34 3.67 -7.68
N THR A 202 4.39 2.45 -8.23
CA THR A 202 3.84 2.16 -9.55
C THR A 202 2.33 2.37 -9.61
N GLY A 203 1.60 1.93 -8.59
CA GLY A 203 0.13 2.05 -8.57
C GLY A 203 -0.33 3.45 -8.20
N GLU A 204 0.37 4.11 -7.29
CA GLU A 204 -0.05 5.38 -6.69
C GLU A 204 0.39 6.60 -7.49
N THR A 205 1.60 6.58 -8.06
CA THR A 205 2.20 7.78 -8.67
C THR A 205 2.18 7.75 -10.20
N VAL A 206 2.33 6.57 -10.80
CA VAL A 206 2.44 6.43 -12.27
C VAL A 206 1.28 5.65 -12.90
N TRP A 207 0.15 5.54 -12.18
CA TRP A 207 -1.13 5.01 -12.68
C TRP A 207 -1.03 3.59 -13.28
N SER A 208 -0.20 2.72 -12.70
CA SER A 208 -0.05 1.36 -13.20
C SER A 208 -1.34 0.57 -13.13
N ALA A 209 -1.70 -0.07 -14.25
CA ALA A 209 -2.80 -1.03 -14.34
C ALA A 209 -2.38 -2.47 -13.95
N ARG A 210 -1.20 -2.68 -13.35
CA ARG A 210 -0.78 -4.02 -12.87
C ARG A 210 -1.29 -4.36 -11.48
N CYS A 211 -1.73 -3.37 -10.72
CA CYS A 211 -2.22 -3.54 -9.36
C CYS A 211 -3.29 -2.51 -9.06
N ASP A 212 -4.09 -2.77 -8.02
CA ASP A 212 -5.15 -1.87 -7.56
C ASP A 212 -4.69 -0.88 -6.47
N CYS A 213 -3.40 -0.82 -6.14
CA CYS A 213 -2.91 -0.04 -4.99
C CYS A 213 -3.27 1.45 -5.02
N GLY A 214 -3.24 2.09 -6.21
CA GLY A 214 -3.64 3.49 -6.37
C GLY A 214 -5.13 3.69 -6.06
N GLU A 215 -5.99 2.89 -6.69
CA GLU A 215 -7.45 2.92 -6.44
C GLU A 215 -7.78 2.66 -4.96
N GLN A 216 -7.06 1.74 -4.31
CA GLN A 216 -7.22 1.44 -2.89
C GLN A 216 -6.86 2.63 -1.98
N LEU A 217 -5.81 3.39 -2.32
CA LEU A 217 -5.41 4.58 -1.57
C LEU A 217 -6.43 5.71 -1.74
N ASP A 218 -6.85 5.95 -2.98
CA ASP A 218 -7.83 6.97 -3.34
C ASP A 218 -9.19 6.70 -2.68
N GLU A 219 -9.67 5.45 -2.70
CA GLU A 219 -10.94 5.07 -2.06
C GLU A 219 -10.87 5.23 -0.54
N ALA A 220 -9.76 4.84 0.09
CA ALA A 220 -9.58 5.05 1.53
C ALA A 220 -9.63 6.55 1.88
N ALA A 221 -8.90 7.39 1.13
CA ALA A 221 -8.92 8.84 1.34
C ALA A 221 -10.31 9.44 1.10
N ARG A 222 -11.01 9.00 0.05
CA ARG A 222 -12.38 9.44 -0.28
C ARG A 222 -13.36 9.09 0.83
N LEU A 223 -13.31 7.87 1.36
CA LEU A 223 -14.17 7.42 2.46
C LEU A 223 -13.92 8.24 3.74
N MET A 224 -12.65 8.49 4.09
CA MET A 224 -12.31 9.24 5.30
C MET A 224 -12.54 10.75 5.18
N SER A 225 -12.65 11.28 3.96
CA SER A 225 -12.87 12.70 3.70
C SER A 225 -14.34 13.15 3.84
N PHE A 226 -15.28 12.23 4.08
CA PHE A 226 -16.70 12.60 4.16
C PHE A 226 -16.99 13.46 5.41
N PRO A 227 -17.69 14.60 5.26
CA PRO A 227 -18.01 15.47 6.40
C PRO A 227 -18.92 14.78 7.44
N VAL A 228 -18.60 15.00 8.72
CA VAL A 228 -19.35 14.51 9.91
C VAL A 228 -20.78 15.07 9.97
N GLU A 229 -21.03 16.22 9.36
CA GLU A 229 -22.19 17.06 9.69
C GLU A 229 -23.46 16.80 8.87
N ASN A 230 -23.38 16.08 7.75
CA ASN A 230 -24.46 16.09 6.72
C ASN A 230 -25.39 14.87 6.72
N LEU A 231 -25.41 14.08 7.78
CA LEU A 231 -26.25 12.89 7.83
C LEU A 231 -27.21 13.02 9.03
N SER A 232 -28.47 13.42 8.79
CA SER A 232 -29.59 13.41 9.76
C SER A 232 -30.13 12.00 9.94
N SER A 233 -30.44 11.52 11.15
CA SER A 233 -30.80 10.10 11.47
C SER A 233 -31.67 9.34 10.46
N ASP A 234 -32.43 10.06 9.65
CA ASP A 234 -33.38 9.59 8.65
C ASP A 234 -32.77 9.43 7.24
N ALA A 235 -31.44 9.44 7.10
CA ALA A 235 -30.78 9.28 5.79
C ALA A 235 -31.04 7.88 5.19
N PRO A 236 -31.15 7.75 3.85
CA PRO A 236 -31.38 6.46 3.18
C PRO A 236 -30.33 5.41 3.56
N PRO A 237 -30.67 4.10 3.51
CA PRO A 237 -29.77 3.01 3.93
C PRO A 237 -28.37 3.05 3.28
N GLU A 238 -28.30 3.46 2.01
CA GLU A 238 -27.05 3.61 1.27
C GLU A 238 -26.13 4.69 1.89
N LEU A 239 -26.72 5.79 2.36
CA LEU A 239 -26.02 6.89 3.02
C LEU A 239 -25.75 6.61 4.51
N GLN A 240 -26.46 5.64 5.10
CA GLN A 240 -26.21 5.17 6.46
C GLN A 240 -24.85 4.48 6.55
N SER A 241 -24.45 3.71 5.53
CA SER A 241 -23.08 3.16 5.44
C SER A 241 -22.02 4.27 5.42
N LEU A 242 -22.31 5.43 4.83
CA LEU A 242 -21.40 6.58 4.78
C LEU A 242 -21.31 7.34 6.12
N ARG A 243 -22.33 7.26 7.00
CA ARG A 243 -22.24 7.80 8.37
C ARG A 243 -21.09 7.18 9.12
N SER A 244 -20.90 5.87 8.96
CA SER A 244 -19.81 5.20 9.63
C SER A 244 -18.46 5.79 9.25
N HIS A 245 -18.32 6.27 8.02
CA HIS A 245 -17.08 6.88 7.53
C HIS A 245 -16.92 8.35 7.95
N SER A 246 -17.95 8.96 8.52
CA SER A 246 -18.00 10.38 8.89
C SER A 246 -17.33 10.68 10.24
N ALA A 247 -16.76 9.68 10.92
CA ALA A 247 -15.96 9.85 12.13
C ALA A 247 -14.54 10.42 11.89
N GLY A 248 -14.17 10.64 10.62
CA GLY A 248 -12.77 10.78 10.23
C GLY A 248 -12.07 9.43 10.16
N GLY A 249 -10.75 9.45 10.02
CA GLY A 249 -9.97 8.22 9.90
C GLY A 249 -8.49 8.45 9.72
N VAL A 250 -7.74 7.35 9.67
CA VAL A 250 -6.30 7.38 9.46
C VAL A 250 -5.85 6.36 8.43
N ILE A 251 -5.01 6.81 7.49
CA ILE A 251 -4.22 5.96 6.62
C ILE A 251 -2.80 5.91 7.17
N ILE A 252 -2.39 4.77 7.70
CA ILE A 252 -0.99 4.50 8.02
C ILE A 252 -0.29 4.10 6.73
N TYR A 253 0.57 4.98 6.22
CA TYR A 253 1.31 4.79 4.99
C TYR A 253 2.73 4.31 5.33
N LEU A 254 2.94 3.00 5.14
CA LEU A 254 4.20 2.34 5.42
C LEU A 254 5.07 2.28 4.16
N ARG A 255 6.29 2.82 4.24
CA ARG A 255 7.28 2.84 3.15
C ARG A 255 8.01 1.51 2.96
N GLN A 256 7.23 0.49 2.65
CA GLN A 256 7.66 -0.90 2.46
C GLN A 256 7.27 -1.41 1.08
N GLU A 257 7.77 -0.73 0.06
CA GLU A 257 7.58 -1.05 -1.36
C GLU A 257 7.87 -2.52 -1.69
N GLY A 258 7.13 -3.07 -2.65
CA GLY A 258 7.32 -4.41 -3.17
C GLY A 258 7.03 -5.53 -2.18
N ARG A 259 6.24 -5.28 -1.13
CA ARG A 259 6.09 -6.21 0.02
C ARG A 259 7.39 -6.37 0.81
N GLY A 260 8.17 -5.29 0.93
CA GLY A 260 9.39 -5.24 1.72
C GLY A 260 10.67 -5.52 0.94
N ILE A 261 10.59 -5.99 -0.31
CA ILE A 261 11.78 -6.25 -1.16
C ILE A 261 12.31 -4.98 -1.87
N GLY A 262 11.51 -3.91 -1.90
CA GLY A 262 11.86 -2.64 -2.55
C GLY A 262 11.50 -2.55 -4.04
N LEU A 263 11.62 -1.34 -4.59
CA LEU A 263 11.18 -1.03 -5.95
C LEU A 263 11.99 -1.75 -7.03
N GLY A 264 13.32 -1.80 -6.89
CA GLY A 264 14.19 -2.43 -7.89
C GLY A 264 13.86 -3.90 -8.11
N GLU A 265 13.69 -4.65 -7.02
CA GLU A 265 13.33 -6.08 -7.07
C GLU A 265 11.90 -6.29 -7.56
N LYS A 266 10.97 -5.40 -7.23
CA LYS A 266 9.61 -5.41 -7.80
C LYS A 266 9.63 -5.25 -9.32
N LEU A 267 10.45 -4.35 -9.86
CA LEU A 267 10.58 -4.17 -11.31
C LEU A 267 11.20 -5.39 -12.00
N LYS A 268 12.16 -6.08 -11.36
CA LYS A 268 12.67 -7.37 -11.85
C LYS A 268 11.57 -8.43 -11.88
N ALA A 269 10.76 -8.52 -10.80
CA ALA A 269 9.64 -9.46 -10.74
C ALA A 269 8.59 -9.19 -11.83
N TYR A 270 8.37 -7.92 -12.16
CA TYR A 270 7.54 -7.49 -13.28
C TYR A 270 8.08 -7.97 -14.64
N ASN A 271 9.38 -7.83 -14.88
CA ASN A 271 9.98 -8.34 -16.13
C ASN A 271 9.84 -9.86 -16.25
N LEU A 272 9.99 -10.60 -15.14
CA LEU A 272 9.77 -12.06 -15.13
C LEU A 272 8.30 -12.41 -15.40
N GLN A 273 7.36 -11.60 -14.92
CA GLN A 273 5.95 -11.78 -15.23
C GLN A 273 5.63 -11.53 -16.71
N ASP A 274 6.25 -10.50 -17.30
CA ASP A 274 6.12 -10.23 -18.73
C ASP A 274 6.75 -11.34 -19.60
N LEU A 275 7.70 -12.11 -19.04
CA LEU A 275 8.27 -13.31 -19.64
C LEU A 275 7.43 -14.59 -19.41
N GLY A 276 6.32 -14.49 -18.68
CA GLY A 276 5.34 -15.57 -18.50
C GLY A 276 5.29 -16.20 -17.10
N SER A 277 6.17 -15.80 -16.16
CA SER A 277 6.10 -16.31 -14.79
C SER A 277 4.92 -15.73 -14.01
N ASP A 278 4.31 -16.50 -13.12
CA ASP A 278 3.31 -15.93 -12.21
C ASP A 278 3.98 -15.13 -11.07
N THR A 279 3.18 -14.40 -10.28
CA THR A 279 3.72 -13.56 -9.19
C THR A 279 4.50 -14.36 -8.14
N VAL A 280 4.11 -15.60 -7.85
CA VAL A 280 4.80 -16.45 -6.88
C VAL A 280 6.10 -16.97 -7.48
N GLU A 281 6.05 -17.46 -8.70
CA GLU A 281 7.21 -17.96 -9.44
C GLU A 281 8.28 -16.88 -9.62
N ALA A 282 7.89 -15.66 -10.02
CA ALA A 282 8.80 -14.53 -10.16
C ALA A 282 9.55 -14.22 -8.85
N ASN A 283 8.87 -14.29 -7.70
CA ASN A 283 9.51 -14.09 -6.40
C ASN A 283 10.46 -15.24 -6.03
N LEU A 284 10.08 -16.49 -6.33
CA LEU A 284 10.94 -17.66 -6.11
C LEU A 284 12.21 -17.61 -6.95
N LEU A 285 12.11 -17.22 -8.22
CA LEU A 285 13.25 -17.01 -9.11
C LEU A 285 14.22 -15.95 -8.57
N LEU A 286 13.69 -14.90 -7.97
CA LEU A 286 14.47 -13.85 -7.32
C LEU A 286 14.89 -14.18 -5.87
N ARG A 287 14.53 -15.37 -5.36
CA ARG A 287 14.78 -15.83 -3.98
C ARG A 287 14.20 -14.94 -2.89
N HIS A 288 13.09 -14.27 -3.20
CA HIS A 288 12.36 -13.42 -2.27
C HIS A 288 11.27 -14.21 -1.54
N PRO A 289 10.97 -13.89 -0.27
CA PRO A 289 9.77 -14.40 0.38
C PRO A 289 8.52 -13.85 -0.31
N ALA A 290 7.40 -14.57 -0.23
CA ALA A 290 6.13 -14.12 -0.80
C ALA A 290 5.60 -12.80 -0.19
N ASP A 291 5.97 -12.55 1.07
CA ASP A 291 5.69 -11.31 1.80
C ASP A 291 6.76 -11.13 2.89
N ALA A 292 7.56 -10.06 2.84
CA ALA A 292 8.58 -9.74 3.83
C ALA A 292 8.12 -8.66 4.83
N ARG A 293 6.84 -8.24 4.76
CA ARG A 293 6.36 -7.10 5.55
C ARG A 293 6.15 -7.46 7.01
N SER A 294 6.40 -6.47 7.87
CA SER A 294 5.96 -6.47 9.26
C SER A 294 4.96 -5.34 9.48
N TYR A 295 3.96 -5.58 10.31
CA TYR A 295 2.91 -4.61 10.63
C TYR A 295 2.99 -4.07 12.06
N GLY A 296 3.95 -4.51 12.88
CA GLY A 296 4.12 -4.00 14.24
C GLY A 296 4.38 -2.49 14.29
N LEU A 297 5.07 -1.94 13.28
CA LEU A 297 5.24 -0.49 13.14
C LEU A 297 3.91 0.24 12.95
N ALA A 298 2.97 -0.31 12.18
CA ALA A 298 1.63 0.26 12.04
C ALA A 298 0.84 0.20 13.35
N THR A 299 0.92 -0.91 14.09
CA THR A 299 0.30 -1.03 15.41
C THR A 299 0.84 0.02 16.37
N ALA A 300 2.16 0.21 16.44
CA ALA A 300 2.80 1.23 17.27
C ALA A 300 2.34 2.66 16.91
N MET A 301 2.29 2.99 15.61
CA MET A 301 1.77 4.28 15.14
C MET A 301 0.29 4.49 15.50
N LEU A 302 -0.54 3.46 15.45
CA LEU A 302 -1.95 3.55 15.85
C LEU A 302 -2.09 3.80 17.35
N VAL A 303 -1.30 3.13 18.19
CA VAL A 303 -1.28 3.37 19.64
C VAL A 303 -0.88 4.81 19.95
N ASP A 304 0.15 5.33 19.27
CA ASP A 304 0.55 6.73 19.43
C ASP A 304 -0.54 7.71 18.98
N LEU A 305 -1.34 7.35 17.97
CA LEU A 305 -2.49 8.13 17.47
C LEU A 305 -3.77 7.97 18.30
N ASP A 306 -3.66 7.53 19.56
CA ASP A 306 -4.79 7.25 20.45
C ASP A 306 -5.81 6.22 19.91
N CYS A 307 -5.42 5.42 18.92
CA CYS A 307 -6.24 4.33 18.39
C CYS A 307 -5.95 2.98 19.06
N GLY A 308 -5.11 2.97 20.11
CA GLY A 308 -4.79 1.79 20.91
C GLY A 308 -5.92 1.38 21.86
N ALA A 309 -5.89 0.14 22.33
CA ALA A 309 -6.87 -0.41 23.26
C ALA A 309 -6.92 0.31 24.61
N ASP A 310 -5.83 1.00 24.97
CA ASP A 310 -5.67 1.77 26.21
C ASP A 310 -6.40 3.13 26.17
N SER A 311 -6.49 3.77 25.01
CA SER A 311 -7.19 5.05 24.82
C SER A 311 -8.54 4.94 24.11
N ASN A 312 -8.74 3.89 23.31
CA ASN A 312 -9.92 3.70 22.48
C ASN A 312 -10.52 2.29 22.69
N PRO A 313 -11.34 2.11 23.74
CA PRO A 313 -11.96 0.82 24.05
C PRO A 313 -13.00 0.39 22.99
N GLU A 314 -13.53 1.32 22.19
CA GLU A 314 -14.43 1.03 21.08
C GLU A 314 -13.69 0.45 19.86
N GLY A 315 -12.36 0.46 19.87
CA GLY A 315 -11.52 -0.12 18.82
C GLY A 315 -11.55 0.67 17.50
N ILE A 316 -11.15 0.01 16.42
CA ILE A 316 -11.06 0.59 15.08
C ILE A 316 -11.89 -0.20 14.08
N ARG A 317 -12.26 0.45 12.98
CA ARG A 317 -12.82 -0.22 11.81
C ARG A 317 -11.73 -0.32 10.74
N LEU A 318 -11.25 -1.52 10.46
CA LEU A 318 -10.07 -1.75 9.62
C LEU A 318 -10.48 -2.02 8.17
N LEU A 319 -10.07 -1.14 7.26
CA LEU A 319 -10.33 -1.24 5.82
C LEU A 319 -9.33 -2.18 5.13
N THR A 320 -9.67 -3.47 5.05
CA THR A 320 -8.81 -4.53 4.53
C THR A 320 -9.57 -5.74 3.96
N ASN A 321 -9.01 -6.34 2.90
CA ASN A 321 -9.42 -7.65 2.39
C ASN A 321 -8.52 -8.79 2.89
N ASN A 322 -7.38 -8.45 3.52
CA ASN A 322 -6.44 -9.44 4.01
C ASN A 322 -6.75 -9.79 5.48
N PRO A 323 -7.22 -11.02 5.80
CA PRO A 323 -7.47 -11.45 7.18
C PRO A 323 -6.19 -11.50 8.02
N ASP A 324 -5.05 -11.84 7.43
CA ASP A 324 -3.77 -11.87 8.16
C ASP A 324 -3.35 -10.48 8.61
N LYS A 325 -3.69 -9.44 7.84
CA LYS A 325 -3.47 -8.05 8.23
C LYS A 325 -4.31 -7.67 9.46
N VAL A 326 -5.50 -8.24 9.65
CA VAL A 326 -6.31 -7.99 10.85
C VAL A 326 -5.54 -8.46 12.08
N ARG A 327 -5.14 -9.74 12.10
CA ARG A 327 -4.37 -10.33 13.21
C ARG A 327 -3.05 -9.60 13.46
N ALA A 328 -2.35 -9.22 12.38
CA ALA A 328 -1.08 -8.52 12.50
C ALA A 328 -1.21 -7.13 13.11
N ILE A 329 -2.33 -6.45 12.87
CA ILE A 329 -2.58 -5.10 13.39
C ILE A 329 -3.08 -5.10 14.82
N GLU A 330 -3.85 -6.12 15.23
CA GLU A 330 -4.22 -6.28 16.65
C GLU A 330 -2.97 -6.35 17.55
N GLY A 331 -1.87 -6.86 17.02
CA GLY A 331 -0.59 -6.96 17.71
C GLY A 331 -0.50 -8.18 18.63
N PRO A 332 0.68 -8.47 19.20
CA PRO A 332 0.91 -9.65 20.04
C PRO A 332 0.07 -9.65 21.31
N ASN A 333 -0.20 -8.48 21.90
CA ASN A 333 -0.94 -8.34 23.16
C ASN A 333 -2.29 -7.63 23.00
N ARG A 334 -2.84 -7.56 21.78
CA ARG A 334 -4.08 -6.83 21.46
C ARG A 334 -3.98 -5.34 21.75
N GLU A 335 -2.85 -4.75 21.39
CA GLU A 335 -2.58 -3.32 21.53
C GLU A 335 -3.58 -2.47 20.73
N VAL A 336 -4.16 -3.03 19.67
CA VAL A 336 -5.28 -2.42 18.91
C VAL A 336 -6.44 -3.41 18.84
N VAL A 337 -7.66 -2.93 19.05
CA VAL A 337 -8.89 -3.74 18.91
C VAL A 337 -9.53 -3.48 17.56
N VAL A 338 -9.61 -4.50 16.69
CA VAL A 338 -10.35 -4.38 15.42
C VAL A 338 -11.81 -4.77 15.66
N LYS A 339 -12.67 -3.77 15.81
CA LYS A 339 -14.12 -3.97 16.04
C LYS A 339 -14.84 -4.47 14.79
N GLU A 340 -14.42 -3.97 13.63
CA GLU A 340 -15.04 -4.30 12.35
C GLU A 340 -13.98 -4.37 11.26
N ARG A 341 -14.11 -5.36 10.36
CA ARG A 341 -13.40 -5.37 9.08
C ARG A 341 -14.31 -4.74 8.04
N VAL A 342 -13.86 -3.63 7.45
CA VAL A 342 -14.54 -3.01 6.31
C VAL A 342 -13.89 -3.54 5.02
N PRO A 343 -14.66 -4.15 4.10
CA PRO A 343 -14.11 -4.67 2.85
C PRO A 343 -13.72 -3.53 1.91
N MET A 344 -12.65 -3.76 1.14
CA MET A 344 -12.15 -2.85 0.12
C MET A 344 -12.40 -3.46 -1.25
N ILE A 345 -13.64 -3.37 -1.72
CA ILE A 345 -14.04 -3.99 -2.99
C ILE A 345 -13.58 -3.08 -4.14
N PRO A 346 -12.86 -3.61 -5.15
CA PRO A 346 -12.46 -2.85 -6.34
C PRO A 346 -13.65 -2.10 -6.95
N LEU A 347 -13.43 -0.88 -7.39
CA LEU A 347 -14.51 -0.01 -7.88
C LEU A 347 -15.17 -0.61 -9.12
N ALA A 348 -14.36 -1.20 -10.00
CA ALA A 348 -14.83 -1.94 -11.17
C ALA A 348 -15.81 -3.06 -10.82
N TRP A 349 -15.58 -3.78 -9.72
CA TRP A 349 -16.48 -4.86 -9.30
C TRP A 349 -17.77 -4.31 -8.68
N ARG A 350 -17.67 -3.26 -7.86
CA ARG A 350 -18.83 -2.61 -7.23
C ARG A 350 -19.81 -1.99 -8.22
N THR A 351 -19.31 -1.47 -9.34
CA THR A 351 -20.12 -0.70 -10.29
C THR A 351 -20.40 -1.48 -11.58
N GLY A 352 -20.19 -2.79 -11.61
CA GLY A 352 -20.31 -3.59 -12.84
C GLY A 352 -19.42 -3.07 -13.98
N GLY A 353 -18.32 -2.41 -13.63
CA GLY A 353 -17.38 -1.82 -14.57
C GLY A 353 -17.75 -0.44 -15.12
N GLU A 354 -18.75 0.27 -14.60
CA GLU A 354 -19.00 1.66 -15.02
C GLU A 354 -17.88 2.63 -14.60
N ARG A 355 -17.24 2.35 -13.45
CA ARG A 355 -16.11 3.11 -12.89
C ARG A 355 -14.97 2.15 -12.53
N GLY A 356 -13.81 2.71 -12.18
CA GLY A 356 -12.63 1.95 -11.80
C GLY A 356 -11.79 1.46 -12.98
N ILE A 357 -10.67 0.80 -12.67
CA ILE A 357 -9.72 0.34 -13.69
C ILE A 357 -10.14 -1.04 -14.21
N LYS A 358 -10.31 -1.17 -15.52
CA LYS A 358 -10.49 -2.46 -16.20
C LYS A 358 -9.17 -2.86 -16.87
N SER A 359 -8.49 -3.83 -16.30
CA SER A 359 -7.33 -4.47 -16.93
C SER A 359 -7.30 -5.96 -16.60
N SER A 360 -6.93 -6.77 -17.60
CA SER A 360 -6.65 -8.19 -17.41
C SER A 360 -5.53 -8.45 -16.40
N GLU A 361 -4.59 -7.51 -16.27
CA GLU A 361 -3.47 -7.59 -15.34
C GLU A 361 -3.97 -7.46 -13.90
N ILE A 362 -4.87 -6.50 -13.63
CA ILE A 362 -5.52 -6.35 -12.32
C ILE A 362 -6.34 -7.58 -11.98
N GLU A 363 -7.14 -8.10 -12.91
CA GLU A 363 -7.97 -9.28 -12.67
C GLU A 363 -7.11 -10.51 -12.33
N GLY A 364 -6.02 -10.75 -13.08
CA GLY A 364 -5.07 -11.83 -12.77
C GLY A 364 -4.40 -11.66 -11.41
N TYR A 365 -4.05 -10.43 -11.05
CA TYR A 365 -3.48 -10.09 -9.75
C TYR A 365 -4.46 -10.31 -8.59
N LEU A 366 -5.71 -9.86 -8.73
CA LEU A 366 -6.77 -10.04 -7.74
C LEU A 366 -7.13 -11.53 -7.58
N GLN A 367 -7.23 -12.26 -8.68
CA GLN A 367 -7.45 -13.70 -8.68
C GLN A 367 -6.35 -14.44 -7.90
N THR A 368 -5.09 -14.03 -8.08
CA THR A 368 -3.96 -14.58 -7.33
C THR A 368 -4.07 -14.30 -5.83
N LYS A 369 -4.48 -13.08 -5.43
CA LYS A 369 -4.72 -12.74 -4.01
C LYS A 369 -5.82 -13.59 -3.38
N ILE A 370 -6.91 -13.86 -4.10
CA ILE A 370 -8.02 -14.68 -3.59
C ILE A 370 -7.58 -16.14 -3.51
N SER A 371 -7.12 -16.71 -4.62
CA SER A 371 -6.86 -18.16 -4.74
C SER A 371 -5.62 -18.62 -3.99
N LYS A 372 -4.53 -17.83 -3.97
CA LYS A 372 -3.25 -18.23 -3.38
C LYS A 372 -2.95 -17.56 -2.05
N MET A 373 -3.62 -16.44 -1.72
CA MET A 373 -3.31 -15.64 -0.51
C MET A 373 -4.52 -15.41 0.41
N GLY A 374 -5.64 -16.12 0.20
CA GLY A 374 -6.78 -16.12 1.12
C GLY A 374 -7.48 -14.78 1.33
N HIS A 375 -7.37 -13.83 0.39
CA HIS A 375 -8.02 -12.53 0.54
C HIS A 375 -9.55 -12.64 0.42
N MET A 376 -10.26 -12.00 1.34
CA MET A 376 -11.72 -11.93 1.39
C MET A 376 -12.19 -10.64 0.72
N ILE A 377 -12.37 -10.69 -0.61
CA ILE A 377 -12.93 -9.59 -1.40
C ILE A 377 -14.43 -9.80 -1.55
N GLN A 378 -15.17 -9.61 -0.45
CA GLN A 378 -16.63 -9.72 -0.34
C GLN A 378 -17.15 -8.71 0.67
#